data_AF-A0A839VXD5-F1
#
_entry.id   AF-A0A839VXD5-F1
#
_cell.length_a   1.000
_cell.length_b   1.000
_cell.length_c   1.000
_cell.angle_alpha   90.00
_cell.angle_beta   90.00
_cell.angle_gamma   90.00
#
_symmetry.space_group_name_H-M   'P 1'
#
loop_
_entity.id
_entity.type
_entity.pdbx_description
1 polymer ?
#
loop_
_entity_poly.entity_id
_entity_poly.type
_entity_poly.pdbx_seq_one_letter_code
_entity_poly.pdbx_strand_id
1 'polypeptide(L)'
;MNDFLGEDQTGVLVARDLLTLLLCGFVACAVLAVPFINEAKKTEANQQNESSSSAAAGMEPPGNVIIEARWDDKLRSDVDLWVQAPGDVPVGYSNKSGLIFNLLRDDLGAYADPTEINFETSYSRGIPPGEYTVNVHMFRNLENVFPIWVRVVARVKAEHESGAATVAATRVRLDHEGQEITAFRFNLTERGELVPGSLNAVFKPLRSAKN
;
A
#
# COMPACT_ATOMS: atom_id res chain seq x y z
N MET A 1 71.14 -27.17 -46.45
CA MET A 1 71.06 -26.82 -45.03
C MET A 1 70.34 -25.49 -44.95
N ASN A 2 69.02 -25.52 -44.96
CA ASN A 2 68.10 -24.40 -44.81
C ASN A 2 66.69 -24.96 -45.03
N ASP A 3 65.99 -25.31 -43.94
CA ASP A 3 64.53 -25.37 -43.88
C ASP A 3 64.10 -25.82 -42.48
N PHE A 4 64.14 -24.92 -41.50
CA PHE A 4 63.53 -25.22 -40.20
C PHE A 4 63.07 -24.03 -39.37
N LEU A 5 62.76 -22.86 -39.96
CA LEU A 5 62.28 -21.70 -39.20
C LEU A 5 61.24 -20.84 -39.96
N GLY A 6 60.40 -21.45 -40.80
CA GLY A 6 59.38 -20.73 -41.59
C GLY A 6 57.91 -21.12 -41.33
N GLU A 7 57.63 -22.33 -40.82
CA GLU A 7 56.26 -22.84 -40.65
C GLU A 7 55.63 -22.50 -39.30
N ASP A 8 56.43 -22.27 -38.25
CA ASP A 8 55.93 -22.06 -36.89
C ASP A 8 55.49 -20.60 -36.65
N GLN A 9 56.08 -19.64 -37.38
CA GLN A 9 55.72 -18.23 -37.20
C GLN A 9 54.35 -17.87 -37.77
N THR A 10 53.94 -18.46 -38.89
CA THR A 10 52.62 -18.19 -39.49
C THR A 10 51.51 -18.73 -38.61
N GLY A 11 51.67 -19.94 -38.05
CA GLY A 11 50.73 -20.51 -37.06
C GLY A 11 50.62 -19.67 -35.80
N VAL A 12 51.76 -19.20 -35.26
CA VAL A 12 51.79 -18.31 -34.08
C VAL A 12 51.18 -16.94 -34.38
N LEU A 13 51.42 -16.36 -35.57
CA LEU A 13 50.83 -15.10 -35.99
C LEU A 13 49.31 -15.21 -36.15
N VAL A 14 48.82 -16.27 -36.81
CA VAL A 14 47.39 -16.53 -36.96
C VAL A 14 46.72 -16.78 -35.61
N ALA A 15 47.35 -17.57 -34.73
CA ALA A 15 46.86 -17.82 -33.39
C ALA A 15 46.79 -16.53 -32.56
N ARG A 16 47.83 -15.69 -32.61
CA ARG A 16 47.85 -14.38 -31.95
C ARG A 16 46.76 -13.47 -32.48
N ASP A 17 46.61 -13.37 -33.80
CA ASP A 17 45.64 -12.47 -34.42
C ASP A 17 44.19 -12.94 -34.14
N LEU A 18 43.95 -14.27 -34.14
CA LEU A 18 42.68 -14.86 -33.72
C LEU A 18 42.38 -14.56 -32.24
N LEU A 19 43.37 -14.72 -31.36
CA LEU A 19 43.23 -14.42 -29.94
C LEU A 19 42.97 -12.93 -29.69
N THR A 20 43.62 -12.07 -30.48
CA THR A 20 43.45 -10.61 -30.42
C THR A 20 42.07 -10.20 -30.91
N LEU A 21 41.56 -10.82 -31.98
CA LEU A 21 40.20 -10.60 -32.48
C LEU A 21 39.14 -11.08 -31.47
N LEU A 22 39.35 -12.25 -30.86
CA LEU A 22 38.46 -12.78 -29.82
C LEU A 22 38.40 -11.85 -28.61
N LEU A 23 39.56 -11.38 -28.13
CA LEU A 23 39.65 -10.44 -27.01
C LEU A 23 38.99 -9.10 -27.36
N CYS A 24 39.25 -8.56 -28.54
CA CYS A 24 38.66 -7.29 -28.99
C CYS A 24 37.13 -7.40 -29.10
N GLY A 25 36.61 -8.53 -29.61
CA GLY A 25 35.18 -8.83 -29.65
C GLY A 25 34.56 -8.96 -28.25
N PHE A 26 35.23 -9.64 -27.32
CA PHE A 26 34.75 -9.74 -25.93
C PHE A 26 34.69 -8.38 -25.24
N VAL A 27 35.72 -7.54 -25.40
CA VAL A 27 35.74 -6.17 -24.86
C VAL A 27 34.65 -5.31 -25.49
N ALA A 28 34.42 -5.41 -26.80
CA ALA A 28 33.34 -4.71 -27.48
C ALA A 28 31.96 -5.12 -26.92
N CYS A 29 31.72 -6.43 -26.74
CA CYS A 29 30.49 -6.92 -26.10
C CYS A 29 30.34 -6.44 -24.66
N ALA A 30 31.42 -6.42 -23.87
CA ALA A 30 31.39 -5.92 -22.49
C ALA A 30 31.05 -4.42 -22.43
N VAL A 31 31.64 -3.61 -23.31
CA VAL A 31 31.33 -2.17 -23.42
C VAL A 31 29.89 -1.94 -23.86
N LEU A 32 29.40 -2.72 -24.82
CA LEU A 32 27.99 -2.68 -25.24
C LEU A 32 27.04 -3.16 -24.13
N ALA A 33 27.49 -4.03 -23.24
CA ALA A 33 26.71 -4.47 -22.08
C ALA A 33 26.63 -3.42 -20.96
N VAL A 34 27.59 -2.49 -20.82
CA VAL A 34 27.60 -1.44 -19.79
C VAL A 34 26.27 -0.65 -19.70
N PRO A 35 25.68 -0.14 -20.79
CA PRO A 35 24.38 0.54 -20.70
C PRO A 35 23.25 -0.39 -20.23
N PHE A 36 23.27 -1.68 -20.55
CA PHE A 36 22.26 -2.66 -20.10
C PHE A 36 22.49 -3.14 -18.66
N ILE A 37 23.73 -3.12 -18.15
CA ILE A 37 24.04 -3.40 -16.73
C ILE A 37 23.43 -2.31 -15.84
N ASN A 38 23.30 -1.07 -16.34
CA ASN A 38 22.62 -0.01 -15.61
C ASN A 38 21.09 -0.09 -15.73
N GLU A 39 20.53 -0.74 -16.75
CA GLU A 39 19.10 -1.09 -16.77
C GLU A 39 18.79 -2.18 -15.75
N ALA A 40 19.68 -3.16 -15.54
CA ALA A 40 19.54 -4.13 -14.44
C ALA A 40 19.65 -3.46 -13.07
N LYS A 41 20.45 -2.39 -12.90
CA LYS A 41 20.47 -1.60 -11.65
C LYS A 41 19.34 -0.58 -11.53
N LYS A 42 18.74 -0.11 -12.62
CA LYS A 42 17.48 0.65 -12.59
C LYS A 42 16.30 -0.28 -12.30
N THR A 43 16.41 -1.52 -12.77
CA THR A 43 15.49 -2.61 -12.51
C THR A 43 15.70 -3.19 -11.12
N GLU A 44 16.90 -3.20 -10.54
CA GLU A 44 17.19 -3.62 -9.15
C GLU A 44 17.04 -2.45 -8.17
N ALA A 45 17.28 -1.20 -8.54
CA ALA A 45 16.84 -0.05 -7.75
C ALA A 45 15.31 0.10 -7.78
N ASN A 46 14.63 -0.44 -8.81
CA ASN A 46 13.19 -0.66 -8.79
C ASN A 46 12.80 -2.02 -8.16
N GLN A 47 13.61 -3.08 -8.22
CA GLN A 47 13.24 -4.43 -7.76
C GLN A 47 13.67 -4.74 -6.33
N GLN A 48 14.67 -4.09 -5.76
CA GLN A 48 14.87 -4.05 -4.30
C GLN A 48 13.83 -3.14 -3.63
N ASN A 49 13.22 -2.24 -4.40
CA ASN A 49 11.95 -1.57 -4.08
C ASN A 49 10.69 -2.35 -4.52
N GLU A 50 10.80 -3.59 -5.01
CA GLU A 50 9.65 -4.48 -5.30
C GLU A 50 9.73 -5.86 -4.63
N SER A 51 10.89 -6.31 -4.13
CA SER A 51 11.08 -7.65 -3.53
C SER A 51 11.21 -7.63 -2.00
N SER A 52 11.27 -6.43 -1.40
CA SER A 52 11.03 -6.19 0.03
C SER A 52 9.68 -5.49 0.27
N SER A 53 8.89 -5.35 -0.80
CA SER A 53 7.69 -4.52 -0.93
C SER A 53 6.69 -5.19 -1.90
N SER A 54 6.78 -6.52 -2.07
CA SER A 54 5.83 -7.37 -2.77
C SER A 54 4.53 -7.58 -1.97
N ALA A 55 3.98 -6.48 -1.46
CA ALA A 55 2.59 -6.33 -1.08
C ALA A 55 2.04 -4.90 -1.26
N ALA A 56 2.86 -3.87 -1.53
CA ALA A 56 2.36 -2.49 -1.66
C ALA A 56 3.37 -1.50 -2.29
N ALA A 57 3.52 -1.47 -3.61
CA ALA A 57 3.88 -0.26 -4.34
C ALA A 57 3.67 -0.46 -5.85
N GLY A 58 2.70 0.24 -6.45
CA GLY A 58 2.56 0.36 -7.91
C GLY A 58 1.19 -0.01 -8.48
N MET A 59 0.36 -0.73 -7.72
CA MET A 59 -1.08 -0.76 -8.02
C MET A 59 -1.66 0.49 -7.37
N GLU A 60 -2.17 1.44 -8.16
CA GLU A 60 -3.06 2.44 -7.58
C GLU A 60 -4.13 1.69 -6.77
N PRO A 61 -4.30 1.98 -5.48
CA PRO A 61 -5.21 1.20 -4.65
C PRO A 61 -6.59 1.22 -5.30
N PRO A 62 -7.24 0.04 -5.46
CA PRO A 62 -8.51 -0.06 -6.17
C PRO A 62 -9.66 0.60 -5.40
N GLY A 63 -9.76 1.92 -5.43
CA GLY A 63 -10.83 2.62 -4.72
C GLY A 63 -10.71 4.13 -4.88
N ASN A 64 -11.84 4.82 -4.74
CA ASN A 64 -11.85 6.26 -4.88
C ASN A 64 -11.68 6.97 -3.52
N VAL A 65 -12.33 6.45 -2.48
CA VAL A 65 -12.13 6.85 -1.09
C VAL A 65 -11.55 5.66 -0.35
N ILE A 66 -10.42 5.87 0.32
CA ILE A 66 -9.64 4.85 1.01
C ILE A 66 -9.54 5.24 2.47
N ILE A 67 -10.03 4.38 3.35
CA ILE A 67 -9.95 4.57 4.79
C ILE A 67 -9.06 3.47 5.37
N GLU A 68 -8.08 3.88 6.17
CA GLU A 68 -7.12 2.98 6.83
C GLU A 68 -7.13 3.24 8.33
N ALA A 69 -7.21 2.18 9.13
CA ALA A 69 -7.01 2.21 10.57
C ALA A 69 -5.84 1.31 10.95
N ARG A 70 -4.89 1.83 11.74
CA ARG A 70 -3.70 1.10 12.21
C ARG A 70 -3.47 1.30 13.70
N TRP A 71 -3.10 0.25 14.41
CA TRP A 71 -2.69 0.32 15.82
C TRP A 71 -1.37 -0.43 16.03
N ASP A 72 -0.94 -0.58 17.28
CA ASP A 72 0.34 -1.22 17.60
C ASP A 72 0.29 -2.71 17.24
N ASP A 73 1.17 -3.12 16.33
CA ASP A 73 1.31 -4.49 15.80
C ASP A 73 1.60 -5.54 16.88
N LYS A 74 2.08 -5.13 18.06
CA LYS A 74 2.36 -6.04 19.17
C LYS A 74 1.14 -6.36 20.02
N LEU A 75 0.08 -5.59 19.90
CA LEU A 75 -1.12 -5.76 20.73
C LEU A 75 -2.01 -6.85 20.16
N ARG A 76 -2.50 -7.74 21.02
CA ARG A 76 -3.52 -8.73 20.64
C ARG A 76 -4.92 -8.18 20.83
N SER A 77 -5.20 -7.09 20.12
CA SER A 77 -6.48 -6.39 20.13
C SER A 77 -7.16 -6.45 18.77
N ASP A 78 -8.46 -6.65 18.80
CA ASP A 78 -9.40 -6.65 17.67
C ASP A 78 -10.09 -5.28 17.64
N VAL A 79 -9.66 -4.44 16.69
CA VAL A 79 -10.11 -3.07 16.51
C VAL A 79 -10.77 -2.96 15.15
N ASP A 80 -12.08 -2.73 15.13
CA ASP A 80 -12.84 -2.63 13.89
C ASP A 80 -12.84 -1.21 13.32
N LEU A 81 -12.76 -1.13 12.00
CA LEU A 81 -13.05 0.04 11.19
C LEU A 81 -14.51 0.00 10.71
N TRP A 82 -15.23 1.09 10.96
CA TRP A 82 -16.59 1.29 10.47
C TRP A 82 -16.65 2.53 9.58
N VAL A 83 -17.21 2.38 8.39
CA VAL A 83 -17.35 3.49 7.43
C VAL A 83 -18.77 3.58 6.90
N GLN A 84 -19.23 4.78 6.60
CA GLN A 84 -20.52 5.00 5.95
C GLN A 84 -20.36 6.07 4.86
N ALA A 85 -20.80 5.74 3.65
CA ALA A 85 -20.91 6.69 2.54
C ALA A 85 -22.27 7.44 2.59
N PRO A 86 -22.39 8.58 1.89
CA PRO A 86 -23.64 9.32 1.78
C PRO A 86 -24.80 8.42 1.29
N GLY A 87 -25.84 8.28 2.11
CA GLY A 87 -27.04 7.52 1.76
C GLY A 87 -26.86 5.99 1.71
N ASP A 88 -25.71 5.46 2.12
CA ASP A 88 -25.44 4.03 2.15
C ASP A 88 -25.52 3.45 3.58
N VAL A 89 -25.57 2.13 3.68
CA VAL A 89 -25.50 1.42 4.95
C VAL A 89 -24.07 1.47 5.52
N PRO A 90 -23.90 1.46 6.86
CA PRO A 90 -22.58 1.33 7.47
C PRO A 90 -21.92 -0.01 7.08
N VAL A 91 -20.62 0.05 6.83
CA VAL A 91 -19.76 -1.08 6.46
C VAL A 91 -18.74 -1.32 7.57
N GLY A 92 -18.59 -2.58 7.98
CA GLY A 92 -17.71 -3.06 9.06
C GLY A 92 -17.76 -4.59 9.15
N TYR A 93 -17.16 -5.21 10.17
CA TYR A 93 -17.02 -6.68 10.26
C TYR A 93 -18.34 -7.45 10.05
N SER A 94 -19.48 -6.93 10.55
CA SER A 94 -20.79 -7.59 10.43
C SER A 94 -21.52 -7.27 9.13
N ASN A 95 -21.09 -6.23 8.40
CA ASN A 95 -21.62 -5.85 7.08
C ASN A 95 -20.47 -5.43 6.16
N LYS A 96 -19.75 -6.39 5.60
CA LYS A 96 -18.47 -6.14 4.91
C LYS A 96 -18.59 -5.44 3.55
N SER A 97 -19.81 -5.31 2.99
CA SER A 97 -20.05 -4.71 1.68
C SER A 97 -21.32 -3.86 1.70
N GLY A 98 -21.19 -2.59 1.37
CA GLY A 98 -22.28 -1.69 0.99
C GLY A 98 -22.35 -1.52 -0.52
N LEU A 99 -23.20 -0.59 -0.96
CA LEU A 99 -23.25 -0.19 -2.37
C LEU A 99 -21.93 0.49 -2.76
N ILE A 100 -21.44 1.37 -1.89
CA ILE A 100 -20.28 2.22 -2.10
C ILE A 100 -19.04 1.61 -1.45
N PHE A 101 -19.02 1.38 -0.14
CA PHE A 101 -17.83 0.85 0.55
C PHE A 101 -17.76 -0.67 0.59
N ASN A 102 -16.53 -1.19 0.68
CA ASN A 102 -16.25 -2.56 1.11
C ASN A 102 -15.16 -2.54 2.16
N LEU A 103 -15.30 -3.37 3.18
CA LEU A 103 -14.21 -3.71 4.08
C LEU A 103 -13.32 -4.73 3.34
N LEU A 104 -12.12 -4.31 2.95
CA LEU A 104 -11.20 -5.15 2.18
C LEU A 104 -10.26 -5.95 3.08
N ARG A 105 -9.99 -5.43 4.26
CA ARG A 105 -9.24 -6.12 5.29
C ARG A 105 -9.92 -5.93 6.64
N ASP A 106 -10.18 -7.06 7.26
CA ASP A 106 -10.84 -7.27 8.55
C ASP A 106 -9.83 -8.02 9.40
N ASP A 107 -9.26 -7.35 10.39
CA ASP A 107 -8.23 -7.92 11.26
C ASP A 107 -8.91 -8.54 12.48
N LEU A 108 -9.01 -9.87 12.49
CA LEU A 108 -9.59 -10.63 13.61
C LEU A 108 -8.64 -10.74 14.81
N GLY A 109 -7.53 -10.00 14.79
CA GLY A 109 -6.44 -10.04 15.74
C GLY A 109 -5.62 -11.34 15.68
N ALA A 110 -4.66 -11.44 16.59
CA ALA A 110 -3.67 -12.53 16.69
C ALA A 110 -4.22 -13.95 16.93
N TYR A 111 -5.55 -14.16 16.90
CA TYR A 111 -6.15 -15.50 16.92
C TYR A 111 -6.35 -16.07 15.51
N ALA A 112 -6.44 -15.21 14.47
CA ALA A 112 -6.76 -15.65 13.11
C ALA A 112 -6.10 -14.84 11.98
N ASP A 113 -5.36 -13.76 12.26
CA ASP A 113 -4.54 -13.08 11.25
C ASP A 113 -3.10 -13.65 11.23
N PRO A 114 -2.64 -14.24 10.12
CA PRO A 114 -1.27 -14.74 9.98
C PRO A 114 -0.23 -13.62 9.77
N THR A 115 -0.67 -12.37 9.63
CA THR A 115 0.21 -11.23 9.40
C THR A 115 0.61 -10.54 10.71
N GLU A 116 1.83 -10.02 10.76
CA GLU A 116 2.36 -9.34 11.94
C GLU A 116 1.93 -7.86 12.01
N ILE A 117 0.85 -7.47 11.33
CA ILE A 117 0.48 -6.08 11.15
C ILE A 117 -0.98 -5.87 11.49
N ASN A 118 -1.22 -4.99 12.45
CA ASN A 118 -2.55 -4.65 12.95
C ASN A 118 -3.14 -3.49 12.15
N PHE A 119 -3.96 -3.82 11.15
CA PHE A 119 -4.64 -2.82 10.34
C PHE A 119 -5.91 -3.31 9.65
N GLU A 120 -6.84 -2.38 9.49
CA GLU A 120 -8.03 -2.55 8.66
C GLU A 120 -8.09 -1.51 7.56
N THR A 121 -8.75 -1.88 6.46
CA THR A 121 -8.95 -0.95 5.36
C THR A 121 -10.28 -1.13 4.64
N SER A 122 -10.89 0.00 4.27
CA SER A 122 -12.12 0.02 3.50
C SER A 122 -12.03 0.97 2.30
N TYR A 123 -12.46 0.48 1.14
CA TYR A 123 -12.39 1.21 -0.14
C TYR A 123 -13.78 1.43 -0.72
N SER A 124 -13.99 2.60 -1.33
CA SER A 124 -15.23 2.93 -2.02
C SER A 124 -15.19 2.61 -3.52
N ARG A 125 -16.36 2.26 -4.06
CA ARG A 125 -16.72 2.30 -5.47
C ARG A 125 -17.29 3.69 -5.77
N GLY A 126 -16.48 4.57 -6.36
CA GLY A 126 -16.90 5.94 -6.67
C GLY A 126 -16.85 6.91 -5.47
N ILE A 127 -17.26 8.15 -5.71
CA ILE A 127 -17.20 9.27 -4.74
C ILE A 127 -18.53 10.02 -4.74
N PRO A 128 -19.62 9.41 -4.25
CA PRO A 128 -20.88 10.15 -4.11
C PRO A 128 -20.67 11.42 -3.25
N PRO A 129 -21.19 12.58 -3.67
CA PRO A 129 -21.09 13.79 -2.88
C PRO A 129 -21.91 13.66 -1.59
N GLY A 130 -21.45 14.31 -0.53
CA GLY A 130 -22.13 14.33 0.77
C GLY A 130 -21.25 13.88 1.93
N GLU A 131 -21.89 13.55 3.05
CA GLU A 131 -21.21 13.21 4.30
C GLU A 131 -20.72 11.76 4.36
N TYR A 132 -19.42 11.62 4.62
CA TYR A 132 -18.75 10.38 4.99
C TYR A 132 -18.53 10.34 6.49
N THR A 133 -18.80 9.20 7.11
CA THR A 133 -18.56 8.97 8.55
C THR A 133 -17.57 7.82 8.72
N VAL A 134 -16.56 8.02 9.57
CA VAL A 134 -15.57 7.00 9.91
C VAL A 134 -15.51 6.84 11.42
N ASN A 135 -15.76 5.62 11.88
CA ASN A 135 -15.67 5.22 13.27
C ASN A 135 -14.60 4.15 13.46
N VAL A 136 -14.09 4.09 14.68
CA VAL A 136 -13.27 2.99 15.18
C VAL A 136 -13.96 2.40 16.38
N HIS A 137 -13.95 1.07 16.47
CA HIS A 137 -14.61 0.34 17.53
C HIS A 137 -13.65 -0.66 18.17
N MET A 138 -13.55 -0.64 19.51
CA MET A 138 -12.79 -1.65 20.25
C MET A 138 -13.66 -2.91 20.42
N PHE A 139 -13.49 -3.92 19.56
CA PHE A 139 -14.26 -5.16 19.68
C PHE A 139 -13.78 -6.00 20.85
N ARG A 140 -12.47 -6.27 20.89
CA ARG A 140 -11.88 -7.13 21.91
C ARG A 140 -10.43 -6.77 22.19
N ASN A 141 -10.00 -6.90 23.42
CA ASN A 141 -8.63 -6.66 23.85
C ASN A 141 -8.18 -7.78 24.79
N LEU A 142 -7.55 -8.81 24.24
CA LEU A 142 -7.16 -10.00 25.00
C LEU A 142 -6.09 -9.72 26.06
N GLU A 143 -5.28 -8.68 25.87
CA GLU A 143 -4.20 -8.29 26.78
C GLU A 143 -4.67 -7.32 27.86
N ASN A 144 -5.88 -6.76 27.71
CA ASN A 144 -6.47 -5.77 28.61
C ASN A 144 -5.54 -4.55 28.83
N VAL A 145 -4.75 -4.21 27.81
CA VAL A 145 -3.84 -3.04 27.81
C VAL A 145 -4.57 -1.85 27.23
N PHE A 146 -4.66 -0.77 28.01
CA PHE A 146 -5.24 0.49 27.59
C PHE A 146 -4.31 1.67 27.98
N PRO A 147 -4.38 2.80 27.26
CA PRO A 147 -5.21 3.03 26.07
C PRO A 147 -4.62 2.42 24.80
N ILE A 148 -5.49 2.06 23.86
CA ILE A 148 -5.09 1.67 22.50
C ILE A 148 -5.20 2.89 21.59
N TRP A 149 -4.08 3.24 20.96
CA TRP A 149 -4.00 4.36 20.03
C TRP A 149 -4.17 3.88 18.60
N VAL A 150 -5.21 4.36 17.92
CA VAL A 150 -5.51 3.98 16.54
C VAL A 150 -5.28 5.19 15.64
N ARG A 151 -4.37 5.06 14.67
CA ARG A 151 -4.18 6.05 13.62
C ARG A 151 -5.19 5.77 12.51
N VAL A 152 -6.00 6.77 12.18
CA VAL A 152 -6.99 6.69 11.10
C VAL A 152 -6.62 7.69 10.02
N VAL A 153 -6.60 7.25 8.77
CA VAL A 153 -6.27 8.07 7.60
C VAL A 153 -7.35 7.89 6.54
N ALA A 154 -7.85 9.00 6.00
CA ALA A 154 -8.70 9.04 4.82
C ALA A 154 -7.92 9.61 3.64
N ARG A 155 -7.92 8.89 2.53
CA ARG A 155 -7.41 9.34 1.25
C ARG A 155 -8.50 9.34 0.21
N VAL A 156 -8.47 10.31 -0.69
CA VAL A 156 -9.42 10.43 -1.78
C VAL A 156 -8.65 10.61 -3.07
N LYS A 157 -9.03 9.83 -4.08
CA LYS A 157 -8.56 9.98 -5.46
C LYS A 157 -9.54 10.86 -6.21
N ALA A 158 -9.36 12.17 -6.12
CA ALA A 158 -10.20 13.13 -6.82
C ALA A 158 -9.99 13.05 -8.34
N GLU A 159 -10.95 13.53 -9.13
CA GLU A 159 -10.96 13.42 -10.60
C GLU A 159 -9.71 14.04 -11.26
N HIS A 160 -9.12 15.07 -10.65
CA HIS A 160 -7.97 15.79 -11.18
C HIS A 160 -6.61 15.37 -10.58
N GLU A 161 -6.59 14.42 -9.65
CA GLU A 161 -5.37 13.97 -8.99
C GLU A 161 -4.85 12.66 -9.60
N SER A 162 -3.53 12.59 -9.82
CA SER A 162 -2.86 11.40 -10.35
C SER A 162 -2.70 10.27 -9.31
N GLY A 163 -3.39 10.37 -8.17
CA GLY A 163 -3.29 9.45 -7.04
C GLY A 163 -4.21 9.88 -5.90
N ALA A 164 -4.27 9.10 -4.83
CA ALA A 164 -5.11 9.42 -3.67
C ALA A 164 -4.40 10.38 -2.70
N ALA A 165 -4.89 11.62 -2.56
CA ALA A 165 -4.40 12.57 -1.56
C ALA A 165 -5.00 12.30 -0.18
N THR A 166 -4.24 12.58 0.88
CA THR A 166 -4.74 12.51 2.25
C THR A 166 -5.61 13.72 2.56
N VAL A 167 -6.89 13.48 2.85
CA VAL A 167 -7.87 14.55 3.16
C VAL A 167 -8.11 14.72 4.65
N ALA A 168 -7.91 13.65 5.43
CA ALA A 168 -8.02 13.68 6.89
C ALA A 168 -7.11 12.62 7.51
N ALA A 169 -6.52 12.94 8.66
CA ALA A 169 -5.76 11.99 9.46
C ALA A 169 -5.90 12.36 10.94
N THR A 170 -6.07 11.36 11.80
CA THR A 170 -6.19 11.57 13.25
C THR A 170 -5.65 10.37 14.02
N ARG A 171 -5.49 10.55 15.34
CA ARG A 171 -5.24 9.45 16.29
C ARG A 171 -6.38 9.40 17.30
N VAL A 172 -7.07 8.28 17.33
CA VAL A 172 -8.16 7.99 18.27
C VAL A 172 -7.60 7.21 19.45
N ARG A 173 -8.13 7.51 20.64
CA ARG A 173 -7.79 6.84 21.90
C ARG A 173 -8.96 5.95 22.31
N LEU A 174 -8.73 4.64 22.42
CA LEU A 174 -9.71 3.68 22.93
C LEU A 174 -9.30 3.24 24.35
N ASP A 175 -10.23 3.33 25.29
CA ASP A 175 -10.01 3.16 26.73
C ASP A 175 -10.72 1.92 27.31
N HIS A 176 -11.69 1.33 26.60
CA HIS A 176 -12.37 0.11 27.04
C HIS A 176 -12.94 -0.70 25.87
N GLU A 177 -13.22 -1.98 26.09
CA GLU A 177 -13.94 -2.83 25.13
C GLU A 177 -15.37 -2.33 24.89
N GLY A 178 -15.86 -2.48 23.67
CA GLY A 178 -17.17 -2.00 23.22
C GLY A 178 -17.22 -0.49 22.93
N GLN A 179 -16.11 0.24 23.11
CA GLN A 179 -16.08 1.68 22.83
C GLN A 179 -16.10 1.94 21.34
N GLU A 180 -17.03 2.78 20.90
CA GLU A 180 -17.11 3.30 19.53
C GLU A 180 -16.80 4.80 19.54
N ILE A 181 -15.88 5.24 18.68
CA ILE A 181 -15.52 6.65 18.53
C ILE A 181 -15.55 7.04 17.07
N THR A 182 -16.14 8.20 16.76
CA THR A 182 -16.03 8.81 15.43
C THR A 182 -14.67 9.47 15.27
N ALA A 183 -13.84 8.94 14.37
CA ALA A 183 -12.53 9.49 14.06
C ALA A 183 -12.68 10.82 13.30
N PHE A 184 -13.51 10.81 12.26
CA PHE A 184 -13.92 12.03 11.57
C PHE A 184 -15.20 11.82 10.75
N ARG A 185 -15.89 12.93 10.52
CA ARG A 185 -16.95 13.15 9.55
C ARG A 185 -16.51 14.25 8.62
N PHE A 186 -16.73 14.07 7.34
CA PHE A 186 -16.31 15.04 6.32
C PHE A 186 -17.23 14.96 5.11
N ASN A 187 -17.36 16.06 4.38
CA ASN A 187 -18.15 16.11 3.16
C ASN A 187 -17.25 16.17 1.94
N LEU A 188 -17.60 15.42 0.89
CA LEU A 188 -16.97 15.52 -0.42
C LEU A 188 -17.90 16.22 -1.42
N THR A 189 -17.32 16.99 -2.33
CA THR A 189 -18.00 17.57 -3.49
C THR A 189 -18.21 16.51 -4.58
N GLU A 190 -18.96 16.87 -5.64
CA GLU A 190 -19.13 16.01 -6.82
C GLU A 190 -17.80 15.65 -7.51
N ARG A 191 -16.76 16.48 -7.33
CA ARG A 191 -15.42 16.27 -7.89
C ARG A 191 -14.51 15.43 -6.97
N GLY A 192 -15.01 15.04 -5.80
CA GLY A 192 -14.25 14.34 -4.76
C GLY A 192 -13.33 15.24 -3.94
N GLU A 193 -13.55 16.56 -3.96
CA GLU A 193 -12.79 17.50 -3.13
C GLU A 193 -13.39 17.59 -1.72
N LEU A 194 -12.56 17.76 -0.69
CA LEU A 194 -13.02 18.01 0.67
C LEU A 194 -13.72 19.37 0.76
N VAL A 195 -14.98 19.38 1.22
CA VAL A 195 -15.71 20.63 1.48
C VAL A 195 -15.05 21.37 2.65
N PRO A 196 -14.58 22.62 2.46
CA PRO A 196 -13.92 23.38 3.51
C PRO A 196 -14.78 23.50 4.78
N GLY A 197 -14.18 23.26 5.95
CA GLY A 197 -14.85 23.35 7.24
C GLY A 197 -15.82 22.21 7.56
N SER A 198 -15.98 21.21 6.70
CA SER A 198 -16.86 20.06 6.96
C SER A 198 -16.24 19.03 7.92
N LEU A 199 -14.91 19.00 8.04
CA LEU A 199 -14.19 18.03 8.87
C LEU A 199 -14.49 18.25 10.36
N ASN A 200 -15.08 17.26 11.01
CA ASN A 200 -15.38 17.26 12.44
C ASN A 200 -15.29 15.85 13.02
N ALA A 201 -15.40 15.69 14.34
CA ALA A 201 -15.36 14.39 15.02
C ALA A 201 -16.59 14.18 15.93
N VAL A 202 -17.74 14.75 15.56
CA VAL A 202 -18.98 14.60 16.35
C VAL A 202 -19.45 13.15 16.27
N PHE A 203 -19.61 12.51 17.42
CA PHE A 203 -20.02 11.11 17.52
C PHE A 203 -21.32 10.83 16.74
N LYS A 204 -21.27 9.81 15.89
CA LYS A 204 -22.42 9.26 15.17
C LYS A 204 -22.27 7.74 15.19
N PRO A 205 -23.19 6.98 15.81
CA PRO A 205 -23.06 5.53 15.88
C PRO A 205 -23.21 4.92 14.49
N LEU A 206 -22.28 4.04 14.11
CA LEU A 206 -22.31 3.26 12.87
C LEU A 206 -22.53 1.77 13.17
N ARG A 207 -21.84 1.23 14.18
CA ARG A 207 -22.02 -0.17 14.60
C ARG A 207 -23.39 -0.41 15.22
N SER A 208 -23.83 0.53 16.05
CA SER A 208 -25.10 0.42 16.80
C SER A 208 -26.29 1.07 16.09
N ALA A 209 -26.11 1.54 14.85
CA ALA A 209 -27.19 2.14 14.08
C ALA A 209 -28.30 1.10 13.82
N LYS A 210 -29.51 1.37 14.31
CA LYS A 210 -30.69 0.60 13.92
C LYS A 210 -31.12 1.10 12.54
N ASN A 211 -31.16 0.19 11.56
CA ASN A 211 -31.81 0.42 10.26
C ASN A 211 -33.30 0.76 10.44
#